data_AF-A0A933XU48-F1
#
_entry.id   AF-A0A933XU48-F1
#
_cell.length_a   1.000
_cell.length_b   1.000
_cell.length_c   1.000
_cell.angle_alpha   90.00
_cell.angle_beta   90.00
_cell.angle_gamma   90.00
#
_symmetry.space_group_name_H-M   'P 1'
#
loop_
_entity.id
_entity.type
_entity.pdbx_description
1 polymer ?
#
loop_
_entity_poly.entity_id
_entity_poly.type
_entity_poly.pdbx_seq_one_letter_code
_entity_poly.pdbx_strand_id
1 'polypeptide(L)'
;MTQCSNDLRRMGQNAHCMEEAANSIIHYLFESLRDGKSGERACSLARFFKTHDYRDLDEELNNFARQFPDKDMDLSKMKCLVLLATAGEKPEWNSRKNSRGHQAIPLPSVSVVEQFPMISNLVKQLGMDVKNVIEPRHGLFLDREETVYGVFHVPDALGNPIIPAQENFVKPQKIKSALGFGGLFPNGDIFAAILFSKVFISNKTASLFKTLTLSVEIATLPFEKKVFSL
;
A
#
# COMPACT_ATOMS: atom_id res chain seq x y z
N MET A 1 -18.67 5.27 -5.81
CA MET A 1 -18.01 4.70 -4.61
C MET A 1 -18.73 3.47 -4.07
N THR A 2 -20.05 3.50 -3.87
CA THR A 2 -20.80 2.31 -3.39
C THR A 2 -20.61 1.07 -4.28
N GLN A 3 -20.72 1.21 -5.60
CA GLN A 3 -20.49 0.10 -6.53
C GLN A 3 -19.06 -0.46 -6.41
N CYS A 4 -18.05 0.42 -6.46
CA CYS A 4 -16.65 0.06 -6.24
C CYS A 4 -16.43 -0.69 -4.92
N SER A 5 -17.05 -0.25 -3.82
CA SER A 5 -16.99 -0.96 -2.53
C SER A 5 -17.58 -2.37 -2.61
N ASN A 6 -18.74 -2.53 -3.25
CA ASN A 6 -19.38 -3.84 -3.42
C ASN A 6 -18.53 -4.80 -4.28
N ASP A 7 -17.96 -4.28 -5.37
CA ASP A 7 -17.10 -5.07 -6.27
C ASP A 7 -15.84 -5.53 -5.53
N LEU A 8 -15.17 -4.61 -4.82
CA LEU A 8 -13.95 -4.90 -4.05
C LEU A 8 -14.17 -6.01 -3.01
N ARG A 9 -15.30 -6.01 -2.28
CA ARG A 9 -15.61 -7.06 -1.29
C ARG A 9 -15.64 -8.46 -1.89
N ARG A 10 -15.97 -8.59 -3.17
CA ARG A 10 -16.08 -9.89 -3.86
C ARG A 10 -14.77 -10.35 -4.48
N MET A 11 -13.78 -9.46 -4.63
CA MET A 11 -12.51 -9.78 -5.29
C MET A 11 -11.69 -10.85 -4.56
N GLY A 12 -11.92 -11.04 -3.25
CA GLY A 12 -11.31 -12.13 -2.49
C GLY A 12 -11.93 -13.51 -2.69
N GLN A 13 -13.11 -13.64 -3.31
CA GLN A 13 -13.89 -14.89 -3.31
C GLN A 13 -13.21 -16.05 -4.06
N ASN A 14 -12.41 -15.75 -5.08
CA ASN A 14 -11.72 -16.74 -5.91
C ASN A 14 -10.21 -16.79 -5.66
N ALA A 15 -9.72 -16.06 -4.65
CA ALA A 15 -8.30 -16.02 -4.33
C ALA A 15 -7.91 -17.19 -3.43
N HIS A 16 -6.69 -17.67 -3.60
CA HIS A 16 -6.09 -18.73 -2.78
C HIS A 16 -5.03 -18.20 -1.80
N CYS A 17 -4.68 -16.92 -1.89
CA CYS A 17 -3.76 -16.20 -1.02
C CYS A 17 -4.03 -14.68 -1.06
N MET A 18 -3.41 -13.94 -0.15
CA MET A 18 -3.58 -12.49 -0.07
C MET A 18 -3.06 -11.76 -1.30
N GLU A 19 -1.96 -12.23 -1.88
CA GLU A 19 -1.37 -11.71 -3.11
C GLU A 19 -2.35 -11.77 -4.29
N GLU A 20 -3.06 -12.88 -4.48
CA GLU A 20 -4.08 -13.00 -5.54
C GLU A 20 -5.27 -12.07 -5.32
N ALA A 21 -5.75 -11.96 -4.08
CA ALA A 21 -6.83 -11.03 -3.72
C ALA A 21 -6.41 -9.57 -3.94
N ALA A 22 -5.21 -9.20 -3.49
CA ALA A 22 -4.63 -7.87 -3.69
C ALA A 22 -4.43 -7.56 -5.17
N ASN A 23 -3.98 -8.53 -5.99
CA ASN A 23 -3.85 -8.35 -7.43
C ASN A 23 -5.19 -8.04 -8.08
N SER A 24 -6.24 -8.79 -7.73
CA SER A 24 -7.60 -8.56 -8.25
C SER A 24 -8.12 -7.16 -7.88
N ILE A 25 -7.92 -6.75 -6.63
CA ILE A 25 -8.27 -5.40 -6.13
C ILE A 25 -7.53 -4.30 -6.91
N ILE A 26 -6.21 -4.41 -7.05
CA ILE A 26 -5.39 -3.36 -7.67
C ILE A 26 -5.64 -3.26 -9.16
N HIS A 27 -5.79 -4.37 -9.88
CA HIS A 27 -6.16 -4.34 -11.29
C HIS A 27 -7.54 -3.73 -11.49
N TYR A 28 -8.52 -4.08 -10.64
CA TYR A 28 -9.85 -3.46 -10.71
C TYR A 28 -9.78 -1.94 -10.49
N LEU A 29 -9.07 -1.47 -9.46
CA LEU A 29 -8.91 -0.03 -9.20
C LEU A 29 -8.21 0.68 -10.36
N PHE A 30 -7.17 0.08 -10.92
CA PHE A 30 -6.42 0.63 -12.04
C PHE A 30 -7.26 0.76 -13.31
N GLU A 31 -8.10 -0.23 -13.62
CA GLU A 31 -8.95 -0.25 -14.82
C GLU A 31 -10.23 0.59 -14.69
N SER A 32 -10.82 0.64 -13.49
CA SER A 32 -12.15 1.22 -13.27
C SER A 32 -12.11 2.71 -13.00
N LEU A 33 -11.01 3.24 -12.47
CA LEU A 33 -10.86 4.67 -12.21
C LEU A 33 -10.47 5.41 -13.49
N ARG A 34 -11.38 6.24 -14.00
CA ARG A 34 -11.23 6.94 -15.28
C ARG A 34 -11.43 8.45 -15.12
N ASP A 35 -10.77 9.21 -15.98
CA ASP A 35 -11.02 10.64 -16.11
C ASP A 35 -12.43 10.85 -16.69
N GLY A 36 -13.27 11.61 -15.99
CA GLY A 36 -14.63 11.93 -16.45
C GLY A 36 -14.66 12.77 -17.72
N LYS A 37 -13.54 13.41 -18.12
CA LYS A 37 -13.46 14.19 -19.36
C LYS A 37 -13.00 13.36 -20.56
N SER A 38 -11.86 12.66 -20.44
CA SER A 38 -11.27 11.90 -21.55
C SER A 38 -11.74 10.44 -21.64
N GLY A 39 -12.27 9.88 -20.54
CA GLY A 39 -12.57 8.45 -20.44
C GLY A 39 -11.33 7.54 -20.30
N GLU A 40 -10.13 8.12 -20.34
CA GLU A 40 -8.87 7.39 -20.14
C GLU A 40 -8.72 6.96 -18.68
N ARG A 41 -7.87 5.95 -18.44
CA ARG A 41 -7.50 5.54 -17.09
C ARG A 41 -6.87 6.72 -16.33
N ALA A 42 -7.38 6.97 -15.14
CA ALA A 42 -6.95 8.06 -14.27
C ALA A 42 -5.60 7.79 -13.62
N CYS A 43 -5.24 6.52 -13.42
CA CYS A 43 -4.00 6.09 -12.79
C CYS A 43 -2.95 5.71 -13.83
N SER A 44 -1.68 6.05 -13.54
CA SER A 44 -0.54 5.49 -14.26
C SER A 44 0.01 4.23 -13.56
N LEU A 45 -0.15 4.19 -12.22
CA LEU A 45 0.30 3.09 -11.38
C LEU A 45 -0.59 2.97 -10.14
N ALA A 46 -0.97 1.75 -9.80
CA ALA A 46 -1.66 1.38 -8.57
C ALA A 46 -0.90 0.26 -7.88
N ARG A 47 -0.79 0.30 -6.55
CA ARG A 47 -0.01 -0.65 -5.75
C ARG A 47 -0.70 -1.00 -4.45
N PHE A 48 -0.52 -2.24 -3.97
CA PHE A 48 -0.95 -2.69 -2.66
C PHE A 48 0.24 -3.10 -1.83
N PHE A 49 0.35 -2.52 -0.63
CA PHE A 49 1.37 -2.83 0.33
C PHE A 49 0.77 -3.39 1.62
N LYS A 50 1.56 -4.21 2.29
CA LYS A 50 1.27 -4.70 3.64
C LYS A 50 2.56 -4.77 4.47
N THR A 51 2.50 -4.51 5.77
CA THR A 51 3.61 -4.86 6.66
C THR A 51 3.63 -6.36 6.92
N HIS A 52 4.81 -6.94 6.90
CA HIS A 52 4.98 -8.37 7.10
C HIS A 52 6.26 -8.65 7.89
N ASP A 53 6.27 -9.74 8.64
CA ASP A 53 7.45 -10.16 9.38
C ASP A 53 8.56 -10.58 8.42
N TYR A 54 9.77 -10.05 8.65
CA TYR A 54 10.93 -10.36 7.83
C TYR A 54 11.20 -11.87 7.75
N ARG A 55 10.99 -12.58 8.87
CA ARG A 55 11.20 -14.04 8.98
C ARG A 55 10.28 -14.87 8.09
N ASP A 56 9.14 -14.32 7.69
CA ASP A 56 8.12 -15.01 6.90
C ASP A 56 8.22 -14.64 5.41
N LEU A 57 9.20 -13.82 5.02
CA LEU A 57 9.49 -13.52 3.62
C LEU A 57 10.10 -14.73 2.91
N ASP A 58 9.80 -14.85 1.62
CA ASP A 58 10.51 -15.75 0.73
C ASP A 58 11.97 -15.30 0.51
N GLU A 59 12.79 -16.16 -0.11
CA GLU A 59 14.22 -15.89 -0.32
C GLU A 59 14.45 -14.65 -1.22
N GLU A 60 13.59 -14.43 -2.22
CA GLU A 60 13.69 -13.29 -3.14
C GLU A 60 13.49 -11.96 -2.39
N LEU A 61 12.43 -11.87 -1.58
CA LEU A 61 12.11 -10.69 -0.78
C LEU A 61 13.13 -10.48 0.34
N ASN A 62 13.64 -11.55 0.96
CA ASN A 62 14.72 -11.47 1.93
C ASN A 62 15.99 -10.86 1.33
N ASN A 63 16.37 -11.32 0.13
CA ASN A 63 17.55 -10.80 -0.58
C ASN A 63 17.39 -9.34 -0.98
N PHE A 64 16.18 -8.93 -1.36
CA PHE A 64 15.87 -7.52 -1.64
C PHE A 64 16.00 -6.65 -0.38
N ALA A 65 15.40 -7.07 0.74
CA ALA A 65 15.42 -6.30 1.99
C ALA A 65 16.85 -6.13 2.56
N ARG A 66 17.75 -7.09 2.34
CA ARG A 66 19.16 -7.02 2.76
C ARG A 66 19.98 -5.95 2.02
N GLN A 67 19.48 -5.38 0.93
CA GLN A 67 20.16 -4.31 0.20
C GLN A 67 20.14 -2.96 0.94
N PHE A 68 19.38 -2.86 2.04
CA PHE A 68 19.33 -1.70 2.91
C PHE A 68 20.14 -1.99 4.18
N PRO A 69 21.46 -1.71 4.18
CA PRO A 69 22.31 -2.05 5.31
C PRO A 69 21.99 -1.17 6.52
N ASP A 70 21.61 -1.79 7.63
CA ASP A 70 21.63 -1.19 8.96
C ASP A 70 22.38 -2.14 9.90
N LYS A 71 23.36 -1.61 10.63
CA LYS A 71 24.29 -2.40 11.46
C LYS A 71 23.65 -2.86 12.77
N ASP A 72 22.57 -2.21 13.19
CA ASP A 72 21.87 -2.47 14.45
C ASP A 72 20.55 -3.25 14.24
N MET A 73 20.41 -3.89 13.07
CA MET A 73 19.16 -4.54 12.64
C MET A 73 18.92 -5.87 13.38
N ASP A 74 17.97 -5.90 14.32
CA ASP A 74 17.43 -7.15 14.87
C ASP A 74 16.44 -7.78 13.86
N LEU A 75 16.98 -8.64 13.00
CA LEU A 75 16.22 -9.38 11.99
C LEU A 75 15.09 -10.23 12.59
N SER A 76 15.14 -10.57 13.88
CA SER A 76 14.15 -11.44 14.52
C SER A 76 12.81 -10.74 14.79
N LYS A 77 12.79 -9.41 14.83
CA LYS A 77 11.61 -8.57 15.10
C LYS A 77 11.29 -7.59 13.97
N MET A 78 12.11 -7.55 12.92
CA MET A 78 11.96 -6.59 11.84
C MET A 78 10.69 -6.84 11.02
N LYS A 79 9.92 -5.77 10.79
CA LYS A 79 8.87 -5.72 9.79
C LYS A 79 9.40 -5.18 8.46
N CYS A 80 8.80 -5.62 7.37
CA CYS A 80 9.01 -5.08 6.03
C CYS A 80 7.70 -4.56 5.45
N LEU A 81 7.73 -3.44 4.75
CA LEU A 81 6.64 -3.01 3.89
C LEU A 81 6.76 -3.74 2.55
N VAL A 82 5.90 -4.73 2.33
CA VAL A 82 5.96 -5.64 1.19
C VAL A 82 4.93 -5.24 0.14
N LEU A 83 5.34 -5.21 -1.13
CA LEU A 83 4.45 -5.03 -2.28
C LEU A 83 3.79 -6.37 -2.63
N LEU A 84 2.49 -6.49 -2.42
CA LEU A 84 1.73 -7.69 -2.79
C LEU A 84 1.11 -7.60 -4.18
N ALA A 85 0.77 -6.40 -4.64
CA ALA A 85 0.16 -6.22 -5.96
C ALA A 85 0.53 -4.89 -6.60
N THR A 86 0.62 -4.90 -7.93
CA THR A 86 0.92 -3.71 -8.73
C THR A 86 0.26 -3.82 -10.10
N ALA A 87 -0.33 -2.73 -10.58
CA ALA A 87 -0.88 -2.61 -11.93
C ALA A 87 -0.52 -1.23 -12.47
N GLY A 88 -0.07 -1.17 -13.72
CA GLY A 88 0.41 0.08 -14.28
C GLY A 88 0.52 0.09 -15.80
N GLU A 89 0.73 1.27 -16.37
CA GLU A 89 0.76 1.48 -17.82
C GLU A 89 1.93 0.78 -18.51
N LYS A 90 3.02 0.51 -17.78
CA LYS A 90 4.18 -0.19 -18.32
C LYS A 90 4.11 -1.69 -18.02
N PRO A 91 4.48 -2.58 -18.96
CA PRO A 91 4.45 -4.03 -18.74
C PRO A 91 5.17 -4.47 -17.45
N GLU A 92 6.33 -3.88 -17.15
CA GLU A 92 7.12 -4.19 -15.95
C GLU A 92 6.44 -3.81 -14.63
N TRP A 93 5.36 -3.03 -14.65
CA TRP A 93 4.62 -2.63 -13.44
C TRP A 93 3.45 -3.53 -13.10
N ASN A 94 3.18 -4.56 -13.91
CA ASN A 94 2.06 -5.47 -13.72
C ASN A 94 2.46 -6.77 -13.00
N SER A 95 3.66 -6.81 -12.40
CA SER A 95 4.10 -7.90 -11.53
C SER A 95 5.04 -7.37 -10.44
N ARG A 96 4.82 -7.78 -9.19
CA ARG A 96 5.70 -7.39 -8.07
C ARG A 96 7.13 -7.91 -8.23
N LYS A 97 7.32 -9.04 -8.91
CA LYS A 97 8.64 -9.65 -9.17
C LYS A 97 9.53 -8.76 -10.06
N ASN A 98 8.91 -7.86 -10.82
CA ASN A 98 9.61 -6.92 -11.70
C ASN A 98 9.83 -5.54 -11.05
N SER A 99 9.35 -5.33 -9.81
CA SER A 99 9.52 -4.07 -9.10
C SER A 99 10.98 -3.89 -8.68
N ARG A 100 11.65 -2.84 -9.14
CA ARG A 100 13.09 -2.65 -8.86
C ARG A 100 13.42 -1.94 -7.56
N GLY A 101 12.48 -1.23 -6.96
CA GLY A 101 12.75 -0.36 -5.81
C GLY A 101 11.80 -0.51 -4.62
N HIS A 102 10.78 -1.36 -4.74
CA HIS A 102 9.70 -1.44 -3.76
C HIS A 102 9.15 -2.88 -3.68
N GLN A 103 10.01 -3.89 -3.47
CA GLN A 103 9.54 -5.26 -3.25
C GLN A 103 9.30 -5.52 -1.76
N ALA A 104 10.33 -5.32 -0.93
CA ALA A 104 10.26 -5.41 0.53
C ALA A 104 11.15 -4.31 1.15
N ILE A 105 10.55 -3.23 1.63
CA ILE A 105 11.29 -2.14 2.27
C ILE A 105 11.40 -2.44 3.77
N PRO A 106 12.60 -2.62 4.33
CA PRO A 106 12.76 -2.90 5.76
C PRO A 106 12.38 -1.67 6.60
N LEU A 107 11.71 -1.93 7.73
CA LEU A 107 11.29 -0.93 8.70
C LEU A 107 11.95 -1.24 10.07
N PRO A 108 13.27 -1.11 10.19
CA PRO A 108 14.00 -1.58 11.37
C PRO A 108 13.78 -0.72 12.62
N SER A 109 13.46 0.57 12.46
CA SER A 109 13.27 1.51 13.55
C SER A 109 12.49 2.74 13.12
N VAL A 110 11.89 3.46 14.08
CA VAL A 110 11.09 4.67 13.81
C VAL A 110 11.93 5.70 13.06
N SER A 111 13.18 5.89 13.50
CA SER A 111 14.14 6.82 12.89
C SER A 111 14.46 6.49 11.44
N VAL A 112 14.46 5.21 11.05
CA VAL A 112 14.67 4.80 9.65
C VAL A 112 13.40 5.05 8.84
N VAL A 113 12.22 4.74 9.36
CA VAL A 113 10.94 5.02 8.67
C VAL A 113 10.76 6.52 8.42
N GLU A 114 11.16 7.38 9.36
CA GLU A 114 11.09 8.84 9.22
C GLU A 114 11.99 9.39 8.10
N GLN A 115 13.02 8.64 7.68
CA GLN A 115 13.87 9.02 6.53
C GLN A 115 13.20 8.75 5.17
N PHE A 116 12.10 7.98 5.13
CA PHE A 116 11.31 7.76 3.92
C PHE A 116 10.09 8.70 3.91
N PRO A 117 10.11 9.82 3.16
CA PRO A 117 9.07 10.84 3.26
C PRO A 117 7.68 10.31 2.92
N MET A 118 7.56 9.45 1.90
CA MET A 118 6.28 8.87 1.51
C MET A 118 5.72 7.92 2.58
N ILE A 119 6.56 7.04 3.14
CA ILE A 119 6.12 6.02 4.11
C ILE A 119 5.71 6.70 5.42
N SER A 120 6.53 7.61 5.92
CA SER A 120 6.20 8.36 7.15
C SER A 120 4.92 9.18 6.99
N ASN A 121 4.68 9.81 5.83
CA ASN A 121 3.43 10.52 5.56
C ASN A 121 2.25 9.58 5.37
N LEU A 122 2.43 8.42 4.74
CA LEU A 122 1.39 7.40 4.63
C LEU A 122 0.89 7.00 6.01
N VAL A 123 1.80 6.57 6.91
CA VAL A 123 1.45 6.14 8.26
C VAL A 123 0.74 7.25 9.04
N LYS A 124 1.29 8.47 9.04
CA LYS A 124 0.71 9.62 9.75
C LYS A 124 -0.68 9.98 9.22
N GLN A 125 -0.87 10.05 7.91
CA GLN A 125 -2.15 10.43 7.30
C GLN A 125 -3.20 9.31 7.37
N LEU A 126 -2.78 8.05 7.50
CA LEU A 126 -3.69 6.96 7.83
C LEU A 126 -4.22 7.03 9.28
N GLY A 127 -3.64 7.90 10.13
CA GLY A 127 -4.03 8.06 11.53
C GLY A 127 -3.32 7.09 12.48
N MET A 128 -2.17 6.55 12.06
CA MET A 128 -1.41 5.54 12.81
C MET A 128 -0.15 6.16 13.42
N ASP A 129 0.28 5.64 14.57
CA ASP A 129 1.61 5.93 15.12
C ASP A 129 2.64 5.03 14.44
N VAL A 130 3.77 5.62 14.02
CA VAL A 130 4.91 4.88 13.44
C VAL A 130 5.40 3.77 14.38
N LYS A 131 5.31 3.97 15.70
CA LYS A 131 5.66 2.92 16.67
C LYS A 131 4.83 1.66 16.47
N ASN A 132 3.55 1.78 16.16
CA ASN A 132 2.65 0.64 15.96
C ASN A 132 2.91 -0.11 14.64
N VAL A 133 3.56 0.54 13.66
CA VAL A 133 4.01 -0.10 12.41
C VAL A 133 5.14 -1.09 12.67
N ILE A 134 6.02 -0.74 13.59
CA ILE A 134 7.29 -1.45 13.85
C ILE A 134 7.09 -2.48 14.96
N GLU A 135 6.38 -2.08 16.01
CA GLU A 135 6.04 -2.91 17.15
C GLU A 135 4.53 -2.89 17.36
N PRO A 136 3.77 -3.75 16.66
CA PRO A 136 2.33 -3.85 16.86
C PRO A 136 2.04 -4.21 18.32
N ARG A 137 1.19 -3.41 18.99
CA ARG A 137 0.78 -3.72 20.37
C ARG A 137 -0.11 -4.95 20.37
N HIS A 138 0.37 -6.06 20.93
CA HIS A 138 -0.47 -7.21 21.28
C HIS A 138 -1.19 -6.93 22.61
N GLY A 139 -2.13 -5.99 22.59
CA GLY A 139 -3.01 -5.69 23.73
C GLY A 139 -4.27 -6.56 23.71
N LEU A 140 -4.65 -7.10 24.87
CA LEU A 140 -5.90 -7.83 25.09
C LEU A 140 -7.09 -7.11 24.44
N PHE A 141 -7.93 -7.88 23.73
CA PHE A 141 -9.15 -7.53 22.97
C PHE A 141 -10.22 -6.68 23.70
N LEU A 142 -9.92 -6.07 24.85
CA LEU A 142 -10.87 -5.38 25.72
C LEU A 142 -11.05 -3.89 25.38
N ASP A 143 -10.04 -3.24 24.81
CA ASP A 143 -10.19 -1.90 24.24
C ASP A 143 -10.38 -2.06 22.74
N ARG A 144 -11.63 -1.98 22.26
CA ARG A 144 -11.92 -1.79 20.83
C ARG A 144 -11.34 -0.44 20.42
N GLU A 145 -10.04 -0.38 20.13
CA GLU A 145 -9.48 0.72 19.36
C GLU A 145 -10.30 0.81 18.06
N GLU A 146 -10.88 1.99 17.80
CA GLU A 146 -11.61 2.26 16.57
C GLU A 146 -10.76 1.78 15.38
N THR A 147 -11.34 0.98 14.49
CA THR A 147 -10.59 0.48 13.33
C THR A 147 -10.01 1.66 12.57
N VAL A 148 -8.68 1.77 12.58
CA VAL A 148 -7.98 2.94 12.05
C VAL A 148 -8.00 2.84 10.53
N TYR A 149 -9.01 3.45 9.92
CA TYR A 149 -9.07 3.66 8.48
C TYR A 149 -8.75 5.10 8.15
N GLY A 150 -7.81 5.29 7.23
CA GLY A 150 -7.40 6.62 6.82
C GLY A 150 -7.13 6.74 5.33
N VAL A 151 -6.75 7.96 4.96
CA VAL A 151 -6.42 8.33 3.58
C VAL A 151 -5.13 9.12 3.60
N PHE A 152 -4.17 8.67 2.82
CA PHE A 152 -2.99 9.43 2.43
C PHE A 152 -3.29 10.20 1.15
N HIS A 153 -2.96 11.49 1.09
CA HIS A 153 -3.23 12.30 -0.09
C HIS A 153 -2.14 13.35 -0.32
N VAL A 154 -1.67 13.37 -1.56
CA VAL A 154 -0.79 14.40 -2.12
C VAL A 154 -1.53 15.02 -3.31
N PRO A 155 -2.19 16.17 -3.15
CA PRO A 155 -3.02 16.77 -4.20
C PRO A 155 -2.20 17.26 -5.40
N ASP A 156 -0.99 17.75 -5.15
CA ASP A 156 -0.01 18.12 -6.18
C ASP A 156 1.26 17.31 -5.99
N ALA A 157 1.54 16.41 -6.94
CA ALA A 157 2.68 15.53 -6.93
C ALA A 157 3.96 16.18 -7.49
N LEU A 158 3.85 17.19 -8.36
CA LEU A 158 4.99 17.76 -9.05
C LEU A 158 5.81 18.64 -8.10
N GLY A 159 7.09 18.33 -7.94
CA GLY A 159 7.98 19.03 -7.01
C GLY A 159 7.67 18.76 -5.52
N ASN A 160 6.71 17.88 -5.22
CA ASN A 160 6.35 17.58 -3.84
C ASN A 160 7.38 16.64 -3.19
N PRO A 161 8.04 17.03 -2.08
CA PRO A 161 9.10 16.25 -1.46
C PRO A 161 8.63 14.93 -0.85
N ILE A 162 7.31 14.76 -0.62
CA ILE A 162 6.73 13.50 -0.16
C ILE A 162 6.91 12.39 -1.20
N ILE A 163 7.04 12.73 -2.49
CA ILE A 163 7.26 11.77 -3.58
C ILE A 163 8.65 12.02 -4.17
N PRO A 164 9.71 11.31 -3.72
CA PRO A 164 11.08 11.61 -4.12
C PRO A 164 11.38 11.35 -5.60
N ALA A 165 10.66 10.42 -6.24
CA ALA A 165 10.89 9.95 -7.60
C ALA A 165 10.41 10.95 -8.68
N GLN A 166 10.89 12.20 -8.61
CA GLN A 166 10.41 13.30 -9.47
C GLN A 166 10.84 13.12 -10.93
N GLU A 167 12.13 12.90 -11.18
CA GLU A 167 12.69 12.85 -12.55
C GLU A 167 12.38 11.56 -13.28
N ASN A 168 12.31 10.43 -12.57
CA ASN A 168 12.18 9.10 -13.16
C ASN A 168 10.72 8.57 -13.14
N PHE A 169 9.82 9.19 -12.38
CA PHE A 169 8.43 8.74 -12.26
C PHE A 169 7.41 9.86 -12.37
N VAL A 170 7.42 10.88 -11.49
CA VAL A 170 6.37 11.92 -11.48
C VAL A 170 6.31 12.71 -12.79
N LYS A 171 7.44 13.28 -13.24
CA LYS A 171 7.49 14.07 -14.48
C LYS A 171 7.22 13.22 -15.73
N PRO A 172 7.89 12.07 -15.95
CA PRO A 172 7.67 11.30 -17.18
C PRO A 172 6.27 10.70 -17.29
N GLN A 173 5.67 10.31 -16.16
CA GLN A 173 4.31 9.74 -16.13
C GLN A 173 3.21 10.78 -15.95
N LYS A 174 3.59 12.06 -15.83
CA LYS A 174 2.67 13.19 -15.64
C LYS A 174 1.75 12.98 -14.44
N ILE A 175 2.29 12.46 -13.34
CA ILE A 175 1.53 12.27 -12.10
C ILE A 175 1.14 13.64 -11.56
N LYS A 176 -0.15 13.83 -11.34
CA LYS A 176 -0.73 15.06 -10.77
C LYS A 176 -1.04 14.91 -9.30
N SER A 177 -1.56 13.76 -8.88
CA SER A 177 -1.90 13.50 -7.47
C SER A 177 -1.53 12.07 -7.08
N ALA A 178 -1.21 11.87 -5.80
CA ALA A 178 -1.09 10.54 -5.21
C ALA A 178 -2.11 10.37 -4.09
N LEU A 179 -2.73 9.20 -4.04
CA LEU A 179 -3.78 8.87 -3.08
C LEU A 179 -3.53 7.48 -2.54
N GLY A 180 -3.51 7.33 -1.21
CA GLY A 180 -3.46 6.04 -0.54
C GLY A 180 -4.65 5.89 0.39
N PHE A 181 -5.12 4.67 0.59
CA PHE A 181 -6.12 4.36 1.60
C PHE A 181 -5.84 2.98 2.17
N GLY A 182 -6.06 2.83 3.46
CA GLY A 182 -5.54 1.69 4.19
C GLY A 182 -5.95 1.68 5.65
N GLY A 183 -5.55 0.61 6.33
CA GLY A 183 -5.88 0.38 7.73
C GLY A 183 -4.97 -0.64 8.40
N LEU A 184 -5.37 -1.08 9.58
CA LEU A 184 -4.74 -2.16 10.34
C LEU A 184 -5.57 -3.43 10.19
N PHE A 185 -4.89 -4.55 9.99
CA PHE A 185 -5.45 -5.87 10.24
C PHE A 185 -5.53 -6.15 11.76
N PRO A 186 -6.32 -7.15 12.20
CA PRO A 186 -6.41 -7.52 13.62
C PRO A 186 -5.09 -7.92 14.26
N ASN A 187 -4.13 -8.47 13.49
CA ASN A 187 -2.79 -8.78 13.99
C ASN A 187 -1.87 -7.54 14.12
N GLY A 188 -2.37 -6.35 13.76
CA GLY A 188 -1.65 -5.08 13.79
C GLY A 188 -0.81 -4.78 12.55
N ASP A 189 -0.82 -5.65 11.53
CA ASP A 189 -0.17 -5.33 10.26
C ASP A 189 -0.94 -4.23 9.51
N ILE A 190 -0.20 -3.27 8.97
CA ILE A 190 -0.76 -2.23 8.11
C ILE A 190 -0.99 -2.80 6.72
N PHE A 191 -2.05 -2.37 6.07
CA PHE A 191 -2.23 -2.52 4.63
C PHE A 191 -2.63 -1.18 4.00
N ALA A 192 -2.21 -0.96 2.76
CA ALA A 192 -2.60 0.23 2.01
C ALA A 192 -2.60 -0.01 0.50
N ALA A 193 -3.64 0.45 -0.18
CA ALA A 193 -3.65 0.65 -1.62
C ALA A 193 -3.18 2.08 -1.92
N ILE A 194 -2.24 2.26 -2.85
CA ILE A 194 -1.68 3.54 -3.27
C ILE A 194 -1.87 3.70 -4.78
N LEU A 195 -2.39 4.85 -5.18
CA LEU A 195 -2.78 5.22 -6.53
C LEU A 195 -1.98 6.47 -6.94
N PHE A 196 -1.27 6.38 -8.05
CA PHE A 196 -0.57 7.50 -8.68
C PHE A 196 -1.38 7.95 -9.90
N SER A 197 -2.01 9.11 -9.78
CA SER A 197 -3.00 9.60 -10.75
C SER A 197 -2.42 10.66 -11.69
N LYS A 198 -2.79 10.56 -12.97
CA LYS A 198 -2.52 11.58 -14.01
C LYS A 198 -3.56 12.71 -14.00
N VAL A 199 -4.58 12.61 -13.15
CA VAL A 199 -5.59 13.65 -12.95
C VAL A 199 -5.49 14.24 -11.56
N PHE A 200 -5.98 15.48 -11.41
CA PHE A 200 -6.05 16.11 -10.10
C PHE A 200 -7.13 15.44 -9.25
N ILE A 201 -6.77 15.07 -8.02
CA ILE A 201 -7.70 14.55 -7.02
C ILE A 201 -7.89 15.64 -5.96
N SER A 202 -9.14 16.07 -5.77
CA SER A 202 -9.47 17.00 -4.69
C SER A 202 -9.46 16.31 -3.33
N ASN A 203 -9.24 17.05 -2.23
CA ASN A 203 -9.35 16.49 -0.87
C ASN A 203 -10.72 15.84 -0.61
N LYS A 204 -11.80 16.44 -1.14
CA LYS A 204 -13.15 15.86 -1.05
C LYS A 204 -13.21 14.50 -1.74
N THR A 205 -12.67 14.38 -2.95
CA THR A 205 -12.60 13.11 -3.68
C THR A 205 -11.75 12.08 -2.94
N ALA A 206 -10.57 12.48 -2.47
CA ALA A 206 -9.66 11.63 -1.69
C ALA A 206 -10.34 11.04 -0.46
N SER A 207 -11.06 11.85 0.32
CA SER A 207 -11.77 11.39 1.53
C SER A 207 -12.79 10.28 1.27
N LEU A 208 -13.35 10.19 0.05
CA LEU A 208 -14.30 9.14 -0.29
C LEU A 208 -13.64 7.75 -0.31
N PHE A 209 -12.32 7.67 -0.55
CA PHE A 209 -11.63 6.38 -0.60
C PHE A 209 -11.51 5.70 0.76
N LYS A 210 -11.67 6.45 1.86
CA LYS A 210 -11.81 5.85 3.20
C LYS A 210 -12.93 4.81 3.26
N THR A 211 -14.00 4.98 2.48
CA THR A 211 -15.12 4.02 2.45
C THR A 211 -14.78 2.70 1.77
N LEU A 212 -13.68 2.64 1.00
CA LEU A 212 -13.23 1.42 0.33
C LEU A 212 -12.36 0.55 1.24
N THR A 213 -11.73 1.13 2.27
CA THR A 213 -10.77 0.44 3.14
C THR A 213 -11.34 -0.84 3.74
N LEU A 214 -12.53 -0.79 4.35
CA LEU A 214 -13.21 -1.97 4.90
C LEU A 214 -13.47 -3.05 3.83
N SER A 215 -13.73 -2.65 2.59
CA SER A 215 -14.02 -3.59 1.50
C SER A 215 -12.76 -4.35 1.08
N VAL A 216 -11.64 -3.63 1.05
CA VAL A 216 -10.31 -4.18 0.80
C VAL A 216 -9.89 -5.10 1.94
N GLU A 217 -10.12 -4.70 3.20
CA GLU A 217 -9.83 -5.54 4.36
C GLU A 217 -10.63 -6.84 4.31
N ILE A 218 -11.96 -6.78 4.13
CA ILE A 218 -12.82 -7.97 4.04
C ILE A 218 -12.35 -8.93 2.94
N ALA A 219 -11.89 -8.40 1.80
CA ALA A 219 -11.44 -9.20 0.68
C ALA A 219 -10.06 -9.83 0.88
N THR A 220 -9.24 -9.32 1.80
CA THR A 220 -7.84 -9.75 1.99
C THR A 220 -7.60 -10.48 3.32
N LEU A 221 -8.32 -10.10 4.37
CA LEU A 221 -8.21 -10.66 5.72
C LEU A 221 -8.35 -12.20 5.80
N PRO A 222 -9.21 -12.88 5.00
CA PRO A 222 -9.29 -14.35 5.03
C PRO A 222 -7.96 -15.06 4.74
N PHE A 223 -7.01 -14.36 4.14
CA PHE A 223 -5.72 -14.90 3.71
C PHE A 223 -4.55 -14.47 4.60
N GLU A 224 -4.80 -13.94 5.80
CA GLU A 224 -3.76 -13.48 6.74
C GLU A 224 -2.66 -14.54 6.99
N LYS A 225 -3.02 -15.83 6.98
CA LYS A 225 -2.10 -16.96 7.16
C LYS A 225 -1.43 -17.47 5.88
N LYS A 226 -1.89 -17.03 4.71
CA LYS A 226 -1.35 -17.44 3.40
C LYS A 226 -1.23 -16.21 2.50
N VAL A 227 -0.14 -15.47 2.70
CA VAL A 227 0.07 -14.17 2.07
C VAL A 227 0.47 -14.30 0.61
N PHE A 228 1.50 -15.10 0.32
CA PHE A 228 2.08 -15.19 -1.02
C PHE A 228 1.50 -16.36 -1.84
N SER A 229 1.42 -16.18 -3.16
CA SER A 229 1.23 -17.29 -4.10
C SER A 229 2.59 -17.98 -4.29
N LEU A 230 2.66 -19.26 -3.93
CA LEU A 230 3.85 -20.11 -4.16
C LEU A 230 4.26 -20.11 -5.64
#